data_AF-X6KCL3-F1
#
_entry.id   AF-X6KCL3-F1
#
_cell.length_a   1.000
_cell.length_b   1.000
_cell.length_c   1.000
_cell.angle_alpha   90.00
_cell.angle_beta   90.00
_cell.angle_gamma   90.00
#
_symmetry.space_group_name_H-M   'P 1'
#
loop_
_entity.id
_entity.type
_entity.pdbx_description
1 polymer ?
#
loop_
_entity_poly.entity_id
_entity_poly.type
_entity_poly.pdbx_seq_one_letter_code
_entity_poly.pdbx_strand_id
1 'polypeptide(L)' 'MEKIADEGGYPLAAAALQFPLQEPVVASVLTGTAKPANLTRNLDLFNVQVPQAEFARYAPYTIVQELG' A
#
# COMPACT_ATOMS: atom_id res chain seq x y z
N MET A 1 -4.64 -11.39 -0.88
CA MET A 1 -4.13 -10.16 -0.24
C MET A 1 -5.11 -9.55 0.76
N GLU A 2 -6.42 -9.47 0.47
CA GLU A 2 -7.43 -8.95 1.43
C GLU A 2 -7.34 -9.60 2.82
N LYS A 3 -7.39 -10.94 2.88
CA LYS A 3 -7.26 -11.70 4.14
C LYS A 3 -6.03 -11.34 4.98
N ILE A 4 -4.89 -11.02 4.34
CA ILE A 4 -3.66 -10.62 5.04
C ILE A 4 -3.87 -9.28 5.75
N ALA A 5 -4.51 -8.33 5.06
CA ALA A 5 -4.81 -7.01 5.59
C ALA A 5 -5.84 -7.08 6.74
N ASP A 6 -6.87 -7.90 6.57
CA ASP A 6 -7.88 -8.16 7.61
C ASP A 6 -7.24 -8.73 8.89
N GLU A 7 -6.36 -9.73 8.75
CA GLU A 7 -5.60 -10.30 9.87
C GLU A 7 -4.64 -9.29 10.52
N GLY A 8 -4.15 -8.31 9.75
CA GLY A 8 -3.31 -7.21 10.22
C GLY A 8 -4.09 -6.03 10.81
N GLY A 9 -5.42 -6.02 10.71
CA GLY A 9 -6.28 -4.98 11.29
C GLY A 9 -6.29 -3.65 10.53
N TYR A 10 -5.99 -3.65 9.22
CA TYR A 10 -6.02 -2.45 8.39
C TYR A 10 -6.68 -2.72 7.01
N PRO A 11 -7.23 -1.69 6.33
CA PRO A 11 -7.77 -1.86 4.98
C PRO A 11 -6.67 -2.21 3.97
N LEU A 12 -6.93 -3.14 3.05
CA LEU A 12 -5.95 -3.49 2.00
C LEU A 12 -5.48 -2.26 1.19
N ALA A 13 -6.38 -1.31 0.95
CA ALA A 13 -6.06 -0.08 0.23
C ALA A 13 -5.00 0.78 0.96
N ALA A 14 -4.95 0.77 2.29
CA ALA A 14 -3.92 1.48 3.05
C ALA A 14 -2.54 0.84 2.80
N ALA A 15 -2.44 -0.49 2.89
CA ALA A 15 -1.21 -1.20 2.59
C ALA A 15 -0.75 -0.98 1.15
N ALA A 16 -1.67 -1.02 0.18
CA ALA A 16 -1.34 -0.80 -1.23
C ALA A 16 -0.78 0.62 -1.49
N LEU A 17 -1.38 1.65 -0.88
CA LEU A 17 -0.93 3.04 -1.02
C LEU A 17 0.44 3.28 -0.36
N GLN A 18 0.73 2.58 0.73
CA GLN A 18 1.97 2.75 1.51
C GLN A 18 3.09 1.78 1.10
N PHE A 19 2.80 0.75 0.28
CA PHE A 19 3.79 -0.24 -0.15
C PHE A 19 5.02 0.37 -0.84
N PRO A 20 4.89 1.31 -1.81
CA PRO A 20 6.07 1.89 -2.45
C PRO A 20 6.94 2.70 -1.48
N LEU A 21 6.34 3.28 -0.43
CA LEU A 21 7.06 4.08 0.57
C LEU A 21 7.95 3.24 1.50
N GLN A 22 7.89 1.90 1.40
CA GLN A 22 8.80 1.02 2.12
C GLN A 22 10.21 1.00 1.49
N GLU A 23 10.35 1.47 0.26
CA GLU A 23 11.62 1.56 -0.44
C GLU A 23 12.25 2.94 -0.29
N PRO A 24 13.48 3.07 0.28
CA PRO A 24 14.12 4.36 0.54
C PRO A 24 14.29 5.27 -0.69
N VAL A 25 14.31 4.69 -1.90
CA VAL A 25 14.45 5.43 -3.17
C VAL A 25 13.14 6.14 -3.57
N VAL A 26 12.01 5.75 -2.99
CA VAL A 26 10.70 6.31 -3.33
C VAL A 26 10.43 7.55 -2.48
N ALA A 27 10.50 8.73 -3.10
CA ALA A 27 10.25 10.00 -2.41
C ALA A 27 8.76 10.29 -2.17
N SER A 28 7.86 9.80 -3.04
CA SER A 28 6.42 10.04 -2.92
C SER A 28 5.60 9.01 -3.69
N VAL A 29 4.33 8.86 -3.31
CA VAL A 29 3.32 8.06 -4.02
C VAL A 29 2.27 8.98 -4.61
N LEU A 30 2.12 8.96 -5.93
CA LEU A 30 1.10 9.72 -6.63
C LEU A 30 -0.23 8.96 -6.61
N THR A 31 -1.26 9.54 -6.01
CA THR A 31 -2.61 8.98 -6.07
C THR A 31 -3.45 9.66 -7.15
N GLY A 32 -3.68 8.96 -8.26
CA GLY A 32 -4.60 9.43 -9.30
C GLY A 32 -6.05 9.34 -8.82
N THR A 33 -6.78 10.45 -8.87
CA THR A 33 -8.20 10.49 -8.46
C THR A 33 -9.05 11.22 -9.50
N ALA A 34 -10.12 10.58 -9.99
CA ALA A 34 -11.05 11.19 -10.93
C ALA A 34 -12.04 12.17 -10.28
N LYS A 35 -12.23 12.09 -8.95
CA LYS A 35 -13.17 12.90 -8.17
C LYS A 35 -12.51 13.40 -6.87
N PRO A 36 -12.80 14.63 -6.43
CA PRO A 36 -12.24 15.17 -5.18
C PRO A 36 -12.49 14.28 -3.94
N ALA A 37 -13.68 13.68 -3.82
CA ALA A 37 -14.00 12.79 -2.69
C ALA A 37 -13.08 11.55 -2.63
N ASN A 38 -12.62 11.05 -3.78
CA ASN A 38 -11.68 9.93 -3.82
C ASN A 38 -10.28 10.37 -3.34
N LEU A 39 -9.89 11.62 -3.60
CA LEU A 39 -8.64 12.17 -3.11
C LEU A 39 -8.64 12.21 -1.59
N THR A 40 -9.67 12.80 -0.97
CA THR A 40 -9.80 12.88 0.49
C THR A 40 -9.73 11.49 1.12
N ARG A 41 -10.50 10.52 0.59
CA ARG A 41 -10.47 9.13 1.07
C ARG A 41 -9.07 8.50 0.98
N ASN A 42 -8.35 8.72 -0.13
CA ASN A 42 -7.00 8.19 -0.29
C ASN A 42 -6.01 8.84 0.68
N LEU A 43 -6.16 10.15 0.95
CA LEU A 43 -5.36 10.85 1.95
C LEU A 43 -5.63 10.30 3.36
N ASP A 44 -6.88 10.02 3.70
CA ASP A 44 -7.23 9.41 4.99
C ASP A 44 -6.58 8.03 5.18
N LEU A 45 -6.41 7.26 4.09
CA LEU A 45 -5.74 5.95 4.13
C LEU A 45 -4.24 6.04 4.41
N PHE A 46 -3.58 7.18 4.16
CA PHE A 46 -2.18 7.39 4.56
C PHE A 46 -2.04 7.61 6.08
N ASN A 47 -3.13 7.96 6.78
CA ASN A 47 -3.11 8.09 8.24
C ASN A 47 -3.28 6.73 8.97
N VAL A 48 -3.69 5.69 8.25
CA VAL A 48 -3.81 4.33 8.80
C VAL A 48 -2.41 3.74 8.97
N GLN A 49 -2.09 3.28 10.18
CA GLN A 49 -0.80 2.65 10.46
C GLN A 49 -0.75 1.24 9.87
N VAL A 50 0.17 1.00 8.94
CA VAL A 50 0.48 -0.33 8.42
C VAL A 50 1.92 -0.67 8.85
N PRO A 51 2.14 -1.57 9.82
CA PRO A 51 3.47 -1.91 10.28
C PRO A 51 4.37 -2.43 9.16
N GLN A 52 5.63 -1.98 9.11
CA GLN A 52 6.58 -2.39 8.05
C GLN A 52 6.74 -3.91 7.92
N ALA A 53 6.67 -4.64 9.04
CA ALA A 53 6.78 -6.10 9.05
C ALA A 53 5.66 -6.81 8.26
N GLU A 54 4.51 -6.16 8.08
CA GLU A 54 3.37 -6.73 7.35
C GLU A 54 3.67 -6.92 5.86
N PHE A 55 4.50 -6.07 5.26
CA PHE A 55 4.75 -6.09 3.82
C PHE A 55 5.42 -7.40 3.34
N ALA A 56 6.19 -8.07 4.21
CA ALA A 56 6.78 -9.37 3.91
C ALA A 56 5.72 -10.45 3.62
N ARG A 57 4.51 -10.34 4.19
CA ARG A 57 3.40 -11.29 3.98
C ARG A 57 2.82 -11.21 2.57
N TYR A 58 3.04 -10.11 1.86
CA TYR A 58 2.55 -9.89 0.49
C TYR A 58 3.51 -10.41 -0.58
N ALA A 59 4.80 -10.57 -0.25
CA ALA A 59 5.86 -10.96 -1.20
C ALA A 59 5.56 -12.25 -2.01
N PRO A 60 4.98 -13.32 -1.43
CA PRO A 60 4.64 -14.53 -2.19
C PRO A 60 3.58 -14.32 -3.29
N TYR A 61 2.89 -13.18 -3.28
CA TYR A 61 1.81 -12.84 -4.21
C TYR A 61 2.20 -11.72 -5.18
N THR A 62 3.47 -11.31 -5.20
CA THR A 62 4.00 -10.35 -6.17
C THR A 62 4.68 -11.07 -7.32
N ILE A 63 4.50 -10.57 -8.54
CA ILE A 63 5.25 -11.04 -9.71
C ILE A 63 6.48 -10.14 -9.86
N VAL A 64 7.67 -10.74 -9.80
CA VAL A 64 8.93 -10.04 -10.05
C VAL A 64 9.27 -10.20 -11.53
N GLN A 65 9.52 -9.08 -12.22
CA GLN A 65 10.08 -9.13 -13.56
C GLN A 65 11.59 -9.39 -13.44
N GLU A 66 12.03 -10.55 -13.89
CA GLU A 66 13.46 -10.85 -14.07
C GLU A 66 14.01 -9.88 -15.13
N LEU A 67 14.99 -9.06 -14.76
CA LEU A 67 15.75 -8.24 -15.71
C LEU A 67 16.83 -9.15 -16.31
N GLY A 68 16.61 -9.59 -17.55
CA GLY A 68 17.59 -10.33 -18.35
C GLY A 68 18.74 -9.46 -18.85
#